data_AF-A0A3P7MQR2-F1
#
_entry.id   AF-A0A3P7MQR2-F1
#
_cell.length_a   1.000
_cell.length_b   1.000
_cell.length_c   1.000
_cell.angle_alpha   90.00
_cell.angle_beta   90.00
_cell.angle_gamma   90.00
#
_symmetry.space_group_name_H-M   'P 1'
#
loop_
_entity.id
_entity.type
_entity.pdbx_description
1 polymer ?
#
loop_
_entity_poly.entity_id
_entity_poly.type
_entity_poly.pdbx_seq_one_letter_code
_entity_poly.pdbx_strand_id
1 'polypeptide(L)'
;MSFENANCKGYITEKFFINALGYGMIPIVYGASREEFFARAPPNSYIHVDDFRSVQDLANYLNYLDRNDTAYASYFAWKEHGEVLVSRTSLPLFSSKSTNWLS
;
A
#
# COMPACT_ATOMS: atom_id res chain seq x y z
N MET A 1 -5.58 6.58 -12.08
CA MET A 1 -4.37 7.26 -11.56
C MET A 1 -4.79 8.21 -10.45
N SER A 2 -4.41 7.96 -9.20
CA SER A 2 -4.50 8.98 -8.14
C SER A 2 -3.08 9.45 -7.86
N PHE A 3 -2.76 10.68 -8.28
CA PHE A 3 -1.58 11.39 -7.79
C PHE A 3 -2.04 12.25 -6.62
N GLU A 4 -1.44 12.04 -5.45
CA GLU A 4 -1.82 12.73 -4.22
C GLU A 4 -1.25 14.15 -4.17
N ASN A 5 -2.16 15.11 -3.96
CA ASN A 5 -1.86 16.52 -3.79
C ASN A 5 -1.75 16.79 -2.29
N ALA A 6 -0.64 17.42 -1.88
CA ALA A 6 -0.24 17.83 -0.53
C ALA A 6 0.55 16.81 0.32
N ASN A 7 1.85 17.14 0.44
CA ASN A 7 2.87 16.57 1.31
C ASN A 7 2.55 16.82 2.80
N CYS A 8 1.55 16.13 3.36
CA CYS A 8 1.26 16.15 4.79
C CYS A 8 1.76 14.86 5.45
N LYS A 9 2.60 15.01 6.48
CA LYS A 9 2.95 13.93 7.40
C LYS A 9 1.66 13.30 7.96
N GLY A 10 1.56 11.97 7.93
CA GLY A 10 0.38 11.23 8.39
C GLY A 10 -0.65 10.86 7.32
N TYR A 11 -0.41 11.16 6.03
CA TYR A 11 -1.41 10.97 4.96
C TYR A 11 -1.53 9.52 4.41
N ILE A 12 -1.53 8.51 5.28
CA ILE A 12 -2.10 7.20 4.94
C ILE A 12 -3.60 7.32 5.13
N THR A 13 -4.30 7.84 4.11
CA THR A 13 -5.71 8.21 4.19
C THR A 13 -6.65 7.12 3.66
N GLU A 14 -7.95 7.39 3.75
CA GLU A 14 -9.03 6.62 3.10
C GLU A 14 -8.72 6.27 1.64
N LYS A 15 -7.97 7.11 0.91
CA LYS A 15 -7.62 6.81 -0.49
C LYS A 15 -6.72 5.58 -0.63
N PHE A 16 -5.77 5.39 0.29
CA PHE A 16 -4.89 4.23 0.29
C PHE A 16 -5.70 2.96 0.59
N PHE A 17 -6.47 2.99 1.68
CA PHE A 17 -7.17 1.81 2.19
C PHE A 17 -8.44 1.49 1.42
N ILE A 18 -9.30 2.48 1.17
CA ILE A 18 -10.60 2.32 0.54
C ILE A 18 -10.44 2.36 -0.97
N ASN A 19 -9.86 3.44 -1.53
CA ASN A 19 -9.88 3.66 -2.98
C ASN A 19 -8.89 2.77 -3.75
N ALA A 20 -7.78 2.37 -3.11
CA ALA A 20 -6.79 1.50 -3.75
C ALA A 20 -6.92 0.05 -3.28
N LEU A 21 -6.57 -0.27 -2.02
CA LEU A 21 -6.59 -1.65 -1.53
C LEU A 21 -7.99 -2.28 -1.59
N GLY A 22 -9.03 -1.53 -1.22
CA GLY A 22 -10.43 -1.95 -1.27
C GLY A 22 -10.94 -2.27 -2.68
N TYR A 23 -10.44 -1.58 -3.72
CA TYR A 23 -10.80 -1.82 -5.13
C TYR A 23 -9.80 -2.70 -5.88
N GLY A 24 -8.85 -3.34 -5.19
CA GLY A 24 -7.89 -4.26 -5.83
C GLY A 24 -6.82 -3.57 -6.68
N MET A 25 -6.48 -2.32 -6.36
CA MET A 25 -5.38 -1.59 -6.99
C MET A 25 -4.15 -1.60 -6.09
N ILE A 26 -2.96 -1.57 -6.70
CA ILE A 26 -1.69 -1.39 -5.98
C ILE A 26 -1.48 0.12 -5.76
N PRO A 27 -1.51 0.62 -4.52
CA PRO A 27 -1.22 2.02 -4.23
C PRO A 27 0.26 2.34 -4.50
N ILE A 28 0.51 3.43 -5.21
CA ILE A 28 1.85 4.05 -5.31
C ILE A 28 1.86 5.23 -4.35
N VAL A 29 2.80 5.22 -3.40
CA VAL A 29 2.80 6.15 -2.26
C VAL A 29 4.08 6.98 -2.18
N TYR A 30 3.94 8.19 -1.66
CA TYR A 30 5.03 9.14 -1.46
C TYR A 30 4.75 10.00 -0.22
N GLY A 31 5.80 10.41 0.49
CA GLY A 31 5.75 11.43 1.56
C GLY A 31 5.78 10.90 3.00
N ALA A 32 4.94 9.91 3.36
CA ALA A 32 4.98 9.31 4.70
C ALA A 32 6.17 8.34 4.84
N SER A 33 6.72 8.17 6.05
CA SER A 33 7.87 7.28 6.25
C SER A 33 7.47 5.81 6.07
N ARG A 34 8.46 4.95 5.77
CA ARG A 34 8.23 3.49 5.71
C ARG A 34 7.69 2.95 7.04
N GLU A 35 8.15 3.47 8.16
CA GLU A 35 7.70 3.06 9.50
C GLU A 35 6.20 3.34 9.68
N GLU A 36 5.73 4.50 9.19
CA GLU A 36 4.31 4.87 9.22
C GLU A 36 3.45 3.92 8.40
N PHE A 37 3.95 3.44 7.25
CA PHE A 37 3.28 2.43 6.43
C PHE A 37 3.36 1.04 7.06
N PHE A 38 4.53 0.64 7.56
CA PHE A 38 4.71 -0.66 8.20
C PHE A 38 3.76 -0.86 9.39
N ALA A 39 3.50 0.19 10.16
CA ALA A 39 2.60 0.14 11.31
C ALA A 39 1.10 0.02 10.94
N ARG A 40 0.69 0.33 9.70
CA ARG A 40 -0.73 0.51 9.34
C ARG A 40 -1.18 -0.24 8.09
N ALA A 41 -0.30 -0.39 7.10
CA ALA A 41 -0.59 -1.03 5.84
C ALA A 41 -0.30 -2.54 5.92
N PRO A 42 -1.03 -3.38 5.16
CA PRO A 42 -0.66 -4.77 5.03
C PRO A 42 0.76 -4.91 4.43
N PRO A 43 1.52 -5.96 4.77
CA PRO A 43 2.84 -6.18 4.21
C PRO A 43 2.77 -6.37 2.69
N ASN A 44 3.80 -5.87 1.98
CA ASN A 44 3.90 -5.97 0.52
C ASN A 44 2.63 -5.50 -0.22
N SER A 45 1.92 -4.49 0.28
CA SER A 45 0.63 -4.06 -0.30
C SER A 45 0.71 -2.78 -1.13
N TYR A 46 1.88 -2.14 -1.23
CA TYR A 46 2.07 -0.85 -1.88
C TYR A 46 3.47 -0.70 -2.47
N ILE A 47 3.62 0.29 -3.36
CA ILE A 47 4.88 0.67 -3.98
C ILE A 47 5.30 2.03 -3.42
N HIS A 48 6.42 2.09 -2.72
CA HIS A 48 6.94 3.36 -2.22
C HIS A 48 7.85 4.02 -3.28
N VAL A 49 7.59 5.29 -3.62
CA VAL A 49 8.39 5.99 -4.64
C VAL A 49 9.88 6.07 -4.26
N ASP A 50 10.18 6.24 -2.97
CA ASP A 50 11.57 6.30 -2.47
C ASP A 50 12.33 4.96 -2.55
N ASP A 51 11.69 3.86 -2.95
CA ASP A 51 12.40 2.60 -3.23
C ASP A 51 13.08 2.61 -4.60
N PHE A 52 12.84 3.64 -5.41
CA PHE A 52 13.40 3.81 -6.74
C PHE A 52 14.38 4.99 -6.78
N ARG A 53 15.50 4.82 -7.49
CA ARG A 53 16.52 5.88 -7.64
C ARG A 53 16.05 7.02 -8.53
N SER A 54 15.07 6.76 -9.40
CA SER A 54 14.52 7.72 -10.33
C SER A 54 13.07 7.40 -10.70
N VAL A 55 12.35 8.38 -11.23
CA VAL A 55 11.00 8.19 -11.79
C VAL A 55 11.03 7.19 -12.96
N GLN A 56 12.13 7.14 -13.72
CA GLN A 56 12.30 6.18 -14.81
C GLN A 56 12.36 4.73 -14.28
N ASP A 57 13.04 4.51 -13.16
CA ASP A 57 13.11 3.18 -12.53
C ASP A 57 11.74 2.72 -12.04
N LEU A 58 10.96 3.64 -11.44
CA LEU A 58 9.57 3.36 -11.08
C LEU A 58 8.73 3.00 -12.31
N ALA A 59 8.83 3.79 -13.39
CA ALA A 59 8.09 3.51 -14.63
C ALA A 59 8.47 2.14 -15.23
N ASN A 60 9.76 1.79 -15.22
CA ASN A 60 10.24 0.48 -15.66
C ASN A 60 9.67 -0.65 -14.81
N TYR A 61 9.59 -0.45 -13.49
CA TYR A 61 9.01 -1.43 -12.58
C TYR A 61 7.51 -1.61 -12.79
N LEU A 62 6.76 -0.52 -13.04
CA LEU A 62 5.34 -0.61 -13.37
C LEU A 62 5.11 -1.37 -14.69
N ASN A 63 5.95 -1.15 -15.70
CA ASN A 63 5.91 -1.92 -16.96
C ASN A 63 6.23 -3.40 -16.75
N TYR A 64 7.09 -3.73 -15.78
CA TYR A 64 7.35 -5.11 -15.40
C TYR A 64 6.12 -5.76 -14.74
N LEU A 65 5.46 -5.05 -13.81
CA LEU A 65 4.25 -5.54 -13.16
C LEU A 65 3.08 -5.76 -14.14
N ASP A 66 2.92 -4.87 -15.11
CA ASP A 66 1.91 -4.98 -16.18
C ASP A 66 2.08 -6.26 -17.03
N ARG A 67 3.31 -6.77 -17.14
CA ARG A 67 3.64 -7.96 -17.94
C ARG A 67 3.83 -9.22 -17.12
N ASN A 68 3.72 -9.14 -15.80
CA ASN A 68 4.00 -10.25 -14.91
C ASN A 68 2.88 -10.38 -13.86
N ASP A 69 1.85 -11.14 -14.23
CA ASP A 69 0.68 -11.40 -13.38
C ASP A 69 1.06 -11.99 -12.02
N THR A 70 2.09 -12.84 -11.95
CA THR A 70 2.55 -13.41 -10.68
C THR A 70 3.15 -12.34 -9.77
N ALA A 71 3.96 -11.44 -10.31
CA ALA A 71 4.51 -10.33 -9.55
C ALA A 71 3.41 -9.35 -9.11
N TYR A 72 2.47 -9.03 -9.99
CA TYR A 72 1.30 -8.19 -9.65
C TYR A 72 0.46 -8.84 -8.55
N ALA A 73 0.14 -10.14 -8.67
CA ALA A 73 -0.67 -10.87 -7.69
C ALA A 73 -0.01 -10.94 -6.30
N SER A 74 1.33 -10.93 -6.23
CA SER A 74 2.06 -10.96 -4.96
C SER A 74 1.73 -9.77 -4.04
N TYR A 75 1.29 -8.63 -4.62
CA TYR A 75 0.85 -7.46 -3.86
C TYR A 75 -0.49 -7.62 -3.14
N PHE A 76 -1.19 -8.74 -3.38
CA PHE A 76 -2.49 -9.04 -2.78
C PHE A 76 -2.45 -10.25 -1.84
N ALA A 77 -1.29 -10.88 -1.65
CA ALA A 77 -1.12 -12.04 -0.77
C ALA A 77 -1.55 -11.75 0.68
N TRP A 78 -1.42 -10.51 1.13
CA TRP A 78 -1.84 -10.07 2.46
C TRP A 78 -3.34 -10.30 2.75
N LYS A 79 -4.19 -10.43 1.73
CA LYS A 79 -5.64 -10.69 1.89
C LYS A 79 -5.92 -12.06 2.53
N GLU A 80 -5.00 -13.00 2.42
CA GLU A 80 -5.08 -14.29 3.12
C GLU A 80 -4.82 -14.13 4.62
N HIS A 81 -4.07 -13.10 5.00
CA HIS A 81 -3.57 -12.90 6.36
C HIS A 81 -4.37 -11.90 7.19
N GLY A 82 -5.25 -11.12 6.57
CA GLY A 82 -6.03 -10.10 7.27
C GLY A 82 -7.00 -9.35 6.38
N GLU A 83 -7.55 -8.28 6.91
CA GLU A 83 -8.47 -7.40 6.21
C GLU A 83 -8.24 -5.93 6.59
N VAL A 84 -8.64 -5.03 5.69
CA VAL A 84 -8.62 -3.60 5.97
C VAL A 84 -9.92 -3.23 6.68
N LEU A 85 -9.81 -2.78 7.93
CA LEU A 85 -10.95 -2.30 8.69
C LEU A 85 -11.19 -0.83 8.38
N VAL A 86 -12.39 -0.52 7.89
CA VAL A 86 -12.85 0.84 7.63
C VAL A 86 -13.84 1.23 8.72
N SER A 87 -13.50 2.25 9.49
CA SER A 87 -14.35 2.80 10.54
C SER A 87 -14.86 4.19 10.16
N ARG A 88 -16.09 4.54 10.57
CA ARG A 88 -16.62 5.91 10.38
C ARG A 88 -16.03 6.91 11.38
N THR A 89 -15.39 6.42 12.44
CA THR A 89 -14.90 7.24 13.58
C THR A 89 -13.40 7.16 13.78
N SER A 90 -12.67 6.33 13.03
CA SER A 90 -11.22 6.17 13.14
C SER A 90 -10.57 5.94 11.78
N LEU A 91 -9.27 6.25 11.68
CA LEU A 91 -8.50 5.99 10.46
C LEU A 91 -8.54 4.50 10.10
N PRO A 92 -8.65 4.15 8.81
CA PRO A 92 -8.59 2.76 8.41
C PRO A 92 -7.24 2.14 8.78
N LEU A 93 -7.26 0.87 9.13
CA LEU A 93 -6.07 0.11 9.54
C LEU A 93 -6.17 -1.34 9.09
N PHE A 94 -5.03 -1.96 8.84
CA PHE A 94 -4.98 -3.39 8.60
C PHE A 94 -5.15 -4.17 9.90
N SER A 95 -6.13 -5.07 9.92
CA SER A 95 -6.35 -6.03 10.99
C SER A 95 -5.89 -7.41 10.54
N SER A 96 -4.98 -8.00 11.31
CA SER A 96 -4.47 -9.33 11.02
C SER A 96 -5.30 -10.45 11.66
N LYS A 97 -5.44 -11.57 10.95
CA LYS A 97 -6.12 -12.80 11.43
C LYS A 97 -5.24 -13.69 12.30
N SER A 98 -3.92 -13.51 12.27
CA SER A 98 -2.98 -14.28 13.09
C SER A 98 -2.55 -13.45 14.31
N THR A 99 -2.27 -14.08 15.45
CA THR A 99 -1.82 -13.43 16.69
C THR A 99 -0.31 -13.24 16.77
N ASN A 100 0.47 -13.68 15.78
CA ASN A 100 1.95 -13.67 15.81
C ASN A 100 2.59 -12.55 14.97
N TRP A 101 2.10 -11.31 15.08
CA TRP A 101 2.57 -10.18 14.24
C TRP A 101 3.61 -9.29 14.92
N LEU A 102 4.14 -9.72 16.07
CA LEU A 102 5.15 -8.97 16.85
C LEU A 102 6.37 -9.83 17.23
N SER A 103 6.65 -10.91 16.49
CA SER A 103 7.88 -11.71 16.69
C SER A 103 8.91 -11.43 15.61
#